data_AF-A0A2N1SXK8-F1
#
_entry.id   AF-A0A2N1SXK8-F1
#
_cell.length_a   1.000
_cell.length_b   1.000
_cell.length_c   1.000
_cell.angle_alpha   90.00
_cell.angle_beta   90.00
_cell.angle_gamma   90.00
#
_symmetry.space_group_name_H-M   'P 1'
#
loop_
_entity.id
_entity.type
_entity.pdbx_description
1 polymer ?
#
loop_
_entity_poly.entity_id
_entity_poly.type
_entity_poly.pdbx_seq_one_letter_code
_entity_poly.pdbx_strand_id
1 'polypeptide(L)'
;MLETNTANDSLQTLVILCIFIIGAYIYKKLTISHRAKNNITNPTNRALIMSYYSKGYDLKLATNDSINGMNYSIFITTEHFNLNPEEKANTNTEPGATIYNLMLPFNTDAHIVGLSKKYAISSALIGEYMLVNDLEQISLEGSFSDNFSIYARRGQGSITQYILDPAAMAFITDYCKNNFWEIFNNKMYIINDPNQGDGMLFLDTSLEFVRQIKPALIKPTSIQKTTS
;
A
#
# COMPACT_ATOMS: atom_id res chain seq x y z
N MET A 1 -51.15 -40.49 16.18
CA MET A 1 -50.86 -39.71 14.95
C MET A 1 -50.52 -38.28 15.36
N LEU A 2 -49.24 -37.97 15.62
CA LEU A 2 -48.77 -36.61 15.88
C LEU A 2 -47.22 -36.58 15.91
N GLU A 3 -46.58 -36.93 14.80
CA GLU A 3 -45.13 -36.80 14.63
C GLU A 3 -44.78 -36.48 13.18
N THR A 4 -45.08 -35.27 12.71
CA THR A 4 -44.57 -34.80 11.40
C THR A 4 -44.25 -33.29 11.31
N ASN A 5 -44.51 -32.48 12.34
CA ASN A 5 -44.38 -31.02 12.20
C ASN A 5 -43.01 -30.43 12.61
N THR A 6 -42.18 -31.15 13.37
CA THR A 6 -40.92 -30.59 13.90
C THR A 6 -39.78 -30.52 12.86
N ALA A 7 -39.79 -31.40 11.86
CA ALA A 7 -38.76 -31.43 10.82
C ALA A 7 -38.91 -30.30 9.78
N ASN A 8 -40.14 -29.81 9.59
CA ASN A 8 -40.41 -28.75 8.61
C ASN A 8 -39.99 -27.37 9.15
N ASP A 9 -40.18 -27.15 10.45
CA ASP A 9 -39.81 -25.90 11.13
C ASP A 9 -38.29 -25.71 11.21
N SER A 10 -37.53 -26.80 11.39
CA SER A 10 -36.06 -26.75 11.42
C SER A 10 -35.46 -26.44 10.05
N LEU A 11 -36.05 -26.98 8.97
CA LEU A 11 -35.64 -26.68 7.60
C LEU A 11 -35.93 -25.22 7.22
N GLN A 12 -37.11 -24.70 7.59
CA GLN A 12 -37.44 -23.29 7.35
C GLN A 12 -36.49 -22.35 8.09
N THR A 13 -36.14 -22.67 9.33
CA THR A 13 -35.20 -21.86 10.14
C THR A 13 -33.81 -21.82 9.50
N LEU A 14 -33.33 -22.95 8.97
CA LEU A 14 -32.03 -23.04 8.29
C LEU A 14 -32.00 -22.21 6.99
N VAL A 15 -33.07 -22.27 6.19
CA VAL A 15 -33.18 -21.52 4.94
C VAL A 15 -33.17 -20.01 5.20
N ILE A 16 -33.91 -19.56 6.22
CA ILE A 16 -33.93 -18.15 6.62
C ILE A 16 -32.53 -17.69 7.05
N LEU A 17 -31.83 -18.48 7.88
CA LEU A 17 -30.47 -18.16 8.31
C LEU A 17 -29.49 -18.04 7.13
N CYS A 18 -29.55 -18.97 6.18
CA CYS A 18 -28.72 -18.93 4.97
C CYS A 18 -28.98 -17.67 4.12
N ILE A 19 -30.25 -17.27 3.97
CA ILE A 19 -30.61 -16.03 3.26
C ILE A 19 -30.03 -14.80 3.98
N PHE A 20 -30.09 -14.75 5.31
CA PHE A 20 -29.50 -13.65 6.08
C PHE A 20 -27.97 -13.59 5.95
N ILE A 21 -27.28 -14.74 6.00
CA ILE A 21 -25.81 -14.79 5.86
C ILE A 21 -25.39 -14.35 4.45
N ILE A 22 -26.04 -14.87 3.42
CA ILE A 22 -25.78 -14.51 2.02
C ILE A 22 -26.13 -13.03 1.78
N GLY A 23 -27.27 -12.57 2.30
CA GLY A 23 -27.70 -11.18 2.22
C GLY A 23 -26.71 -10.23 2.90
N ALA A 24 -26.22 -10.56 4.10
CA ALA A 24 -25.21 -9.78 4.80
C ALA A 24 -23.85 -9.76 4.07
N TYR A 25 -23.45 -10.89 3.48
CA TYR A 25 -22.23 -10.98 2.68
C TYR A 25 -22.32 -10.13 1.40
N ILE A 26 -23.44 -10.23 0.67
CA ILE A 26 -23.71 -9.44 -0.53
C ILE A 26 -23.83 -7.96 -0.18
N TYR A 27 -24.55 -7.61 0.90
CA TYR A 27 -24.69 -6.24 1.37
C TYR A 27 -23.35 -5.62 1.76
N LYS A 28 -22.50 -6.36 2.50
CA LYS A 28 -21.13 -5.92 2.83
C LYS A 28 -20.29 -5.70 1.56
N LYS A 29 -20.36 -6.62 0.59
CA LYS A 29 -19.64 -6.50 -0.68
C LYS A 29 -20.14 -5.31 -1.52
N LEU A 30 -21.45 -5.07 -1.57
CA LEU A 30 -22.07 -3.96 -2.29
C LEU A 30 -21.80 -2.62 -1.61
N THR A 31 -21.88 -2.52 -0.29
CA THR A 31 -21.58 -1.29 0.45
C THR A 31 -20.10 -0.91 0.36
N ILE A 32 -19.18 -1.88 0.42
CA ILE A 32 -17.76 -1.64 0.13
C ILE A 32 -17.59 -1.14 -1.32
N SER A 33 -18.29 -1.76 -2.29
CA SER A 33 -18.25 -1.35 -3.69
C SER A 33 -18.88 0.03 -3.95
N HIS A 34 -19.91 0.43 -3.21
CA HIS A 34 -20.58 1.73 -3.36
C HIS A 34 -19.86 2.85 -2.61
N ARG A 35 -19.23 2.57 -1.45
CA ARG A 35 -18.32 3.54 -0.80
C ARG A 35 -17.10 3.83 -1.67
N ALA A 36 -16.56 2.81 -2.34
CA ALA A 36 -15.46 2.99 -3.30
C ALA A 36 -15.85 3.78 -4.55
N LYS A 37 -17.15 3.86 -4.89
CA LYS A 37 -17.64 4.53 -6.10
C LYS A 37 -17.96 6.02 -5.90
N ASN A 38 -18.30 6.44 -4.69
CA ASN A 38 -18.89 7.77 -4.47
C ASN A 38 -17.93 8.83 -3.91
N ASN A 39 -16.68 8.48 -3.54
CA ASN A 39 -15.68 9.44 -3.05
C ASN A 39 -14.38 9.47 -3.88
N ILE A 40 -14.37 8.91 -5.08
CA ILE A 40 -13.18 8.91 -5.94
C ILE A 40 -13.52 9.54 -7.29
N THR A 41 -13.54 10.88 -7.32
CA THR A 41 -13.36 11.60 -8.58
C THR A 41 -11.94 11.34 -9.09
N ASN A 42 -11.85 10.30 -9.93
CA ASN A 42 -10.72 9.82 -10.73
C ASN A 42 -9.66 8.93 -10.01
N PRO A 43 -9.88 7.60 -9.94
CA PRO A 43 -8.96 6.62 -9.33
C PRO A 43 -7.76 6.20 -10.19
N THR A 44 -7.58 6.75 -11.40
CA THR A 44 -6.51 6.28 -12.28
C THR A 44 -5.14 6.76 -11.80
N ASN A 45 -4.25 5.81 -11.49
CA ASN A 45 -2.79 5.99 -11.42
C ASN A 45 -2.28 6.93 -10.30
N ARG A 46 -2.56 6.61 -9.03
CA ARG A 46 -1.99 7.35 -7.89
C ARG A 46 -1.13 6.45 -7.02
N ALA A 47 -0.03 7.01 -6.54
CA ALA A 47 0.77 6.41 -5.50
C ALA A 47 -0.10 6.16 -4.25
N LEU A 48 -0.17 4.89 -3.83
CA LEU A 48 -0.93 4.39 -2.69
C LEU A 48 -0.55 5.12 -1.41
N ILE A 49 0.75 5.20 -1.12
CA ILE A 49 1.28 5.77 0.11
C ILE A 49 0.98 7.26 0.18
N MET A 50 1.23 7.99 -0.92
CA MET A 50 0.91 9.41 -1.01
C MET A 50 -0.58 9.63 -0.75
N SER A 51 -1.45 8.83 -1.39
CA SER A 51 -2.91 8.96 -1.25
C SER A 51 -3.40 8.62 0.15
N TYR A 52 -2.77 7.66 0.82
CA TYR A 52 -3.10 7.28 2.19
C TYR A 52 -2.77 8.40 3.16
N TYR A 53 -1.54 8.95 3.09
CA TYR A 53 -1.06 9.97 4.02
C TYR A 53 -1.60 11.37 3.74
N SER A 54 -2.02 11.66 2.51
CA SER A 54 -2.65 12.94 2.17
C SER A 54 -4.17 12.95 2.38
N LYS A 55 -4.79 11.84 2.76
CA LYS A 55 -6.25 11.77 2.87
C LYS A 55 -6.73 12.63 4.04
N GLY A 56 -7.45 13.69 3.74
CA GLY A 56 -7.94 14.66 4.73
C GLY A 56 -6.90 15.68 5.19
N TYR A 57 -5.73 15.74 4.54
CA TYR A 57 -4.67 16.68 4.89
C TYR A 57 -4.25 17.50 3.68
N ASP A 58 -3.81 18.73 3.94
CA ASP A 58 -3.14 19.53 2.92
C ASP A 58 -1.67 19.11 2.85
N LEU A 59 -1.12 19.05 1.62
CA LEU A 59 0.30 18.82 1.39
C LEU A 59 1.01 20.15 1.21
N LYS A 60 1.89 20.50 2.15
CA LYS A 60 2.77 21.66 2.01
C LYS A 60 4.15 21.22 1.55
N LEU A 61 4.62 21.80 0.45
CA LEU A 61 6.00 21.62 0.00
C LEU A 61 6.94 22.30 1.00
N ALA A 62 7.78 21.51 1.67
CA ALA A 62 8.79 22.00 2.61
C ALA A 62 10.09 22.36 1.88
N THR A 63 10.53 21.49 0.96
CA THR A 63 11.70 21.75 0.11
C THR A 63 11.61 20.99 -1.20
N ASN A 64 12.34 21.46 -2.19
CA ASN A 64 12.56 20.82 -3.47
C ASN A 64 14.00 21.10 -3.90
N ASP A 65 14.81 20.04 -4.05
CA ASP A 65 16.25 20.18 -4.29
C ASP A 65 16.79 18.96 -5.07
N SER A 66 18.10 18.86 -5.24
CA SER A 66 18.80 17.78 -5.90
C SER A 66 19.97 17.28 -5.07
N ILE A 67 20.15 15.95 -4.99
CA ILE A 67 21.28 15.30 -4.32
C ILE A 67 21.80 14.17 -5.19
N ASN A 68 23.11 14.13 -5.43
CA ASN A 68 23.75 13.12 -6.29
C ASN A 68 23.08 12.96 -7.68
N GLY A 69 22.60 14.07 -8.26
CA GLY A 69 21.89 14.08 -9.54
C GLY A 69 20.45 13.55 -9.50
N MET A 70 19.91 13.32 -8.29
CA MET A 70 18.53 12.90 -8.06
C MET A 70 17.72 14.07 -7.50
N ASN A 71 16.68 14.47 -8.21
CA ASN A 71 15.77 15.50 -7.69
C ASN A 71 14.88 14.89 -6.61
N TYR A 72 14.61 15.66 -5.55
CA TYR A 72 13.68 15.26 -4.52
C TYR A 72 12.81 16.42 -4.06
N SER A 73 11.60 16.10 -3.62
CA SER A 73 10.71 17.04 -2.95
C SER A 73 10.27 16.45 -1.61
N ILE A 74 10.18 17.29 -0.59
CA ILE A 74 9.67 16.91 0.72
C ILE A 74 8.35 17.62 0.94
N PHE A 75 7.30 16.86 1.21
CA PHE A 75 6.00 17.37 1.60
C PHE A 75 5.73 17.08 3.06
N ILE A 76 5.03 17.99 3.74
CA ILE A 76 4.56 17.80 5.10
C ILE A 76 3.03 17.83 5.07
N THR A 77 2.39 16.84 5.68
CA THR A 77 0.93 16.84 5.86
C THR A 77 0.56 17.83 6.95
N THR A 78 -0.35 18.75 6.65
CA THR A 78 -0.87 19.70 7.63
C THR A 78 -2.38 19.53 7.79
N GLU A 79 -2.90 19.80 8.98
CA GLU A 79 -4.34 19.76 9.24
C GLU A 79 -5.08 20.61 8.22
N HIS A 80 -6.09 20.01 7.60
CA HIS A 80 -7.04 20.76 6.81
C HIS A 80 -8.00 21.46 7.78
N PHE A 81 -7.95 22.79 7.80
CA PHE A 81 -8.93 23.56 8.56
C PHE A 81 -10.31 23.27 7.96
N ASN A 82 -11.22 22.71 8.77
CA ASN A 82 -12.62 22.34 8.43
C ASN A 82 -12.90 20.88 8.01
N LEU A 83 -12.10 19.88 8.39
CA LEU A 83 -12.60 18.50 8.34
C LEU A 83 -13.84 18.37 9.20
N ASN A 84 -14.91 17.83 8.63
CA ASN A 84 -16.07 17.47 9.43
C ASN A 84 -15.73 16.27 10.34
N PRO A 85 -16.48 16.03 11.42
CA PRO A 85 -16.17 14.94 12.36
C PRO A 85 -16.13 13.54 11.72
N GLU A 86 -16.89 13.31 10.65
CA GLU A 86 -16.88 12.04 9.92
C GLU A 86 -15.61 11.88 9.09
N GLU A 87 -15.14 12.94 8.43
CA GLU A 87 -13.88 12.96 7.69
C GLU A 87 -12.70 12.75 8.63
N LYS A 88 -12.70 13.42 9.79
CA LYS A 88 -11.68 13.23 10.84
C LYS A 88 -11.70 11.81 11.43
N ALA A 89 -12.87 11.20 11.59
CA ALA A 89 -12.96 9.79 12.00
C ALA A 89 -12.48 8.81 10.90
N ASN A 90 -12.40 9.26 9.65
CA ASN A 90 -11.94 8.49 8.50
C ASN A 90 -10.47 8.78 8.12
N THR A 91 -9.80 9.73 8.79
CA THR A 91 -8.34 9.92 8.72
C THR A 91 -7.67 8.95 9.69
N ASN A 92 -6.71 8.15 9.22
CA ASN A 92 -6.02 7.13 10.03
C ASN A 92 -4.55 7.47 10.27
N THR A 93 -4.15 8.70 9.98
CA THR A 93 -2.79 9.22 10.17
C THR A 93 -2.88 10.50 10.97
N GLU A 94 -1.84 10.85 11.70
CA GLU A 94 -1.75 12.16 12.34
C GLU A 94 -1.19 13.21 11.35
N PRO A 95 -1.54 14.50 11.50
CA PRO A 95 -0.84 15.56 10.78
C PRO A 95 0.65 15.56 11.14
N GLY A 96 1.50 16.02 10.22
CA GLY A 96 2.95 16.09 10.42
C GLY A 96 3.73 14.93 9.79
N ALA A 97 3.08 14.05 9.05
CA ALA A 97 3.77 13.07 8.22
C ALA A 97 4.62 13.79 7.17
N THR A 98 5.88 13.38 7.08
CA THR A 98 6.82 13.85 6.08
C THR A 98 6.89 12.85 4.94
N ILE A 99 6.57 13.30 3.73
CA ILE A 99 6.57 12.51 2.51
C ILE A 99 7.76 12.93 1.67
N TYR A 100 8.73 12.03 1.55
CA TYR A 100 9.86 12.19 0.64
C TYR A 100 9.47 11.66 -0.73
N ASN A 101 9.55 12.49 -1.75
CA ASN A 101 9.35 12.12 -3.15
C ASN A 101 10.69 12.21 -3.87
N LEU A 102 11.31 11.05 -4.13
CA LEU A 102 12.57 10.94 -4.85
C LEU A 102 12.30 10.66 -6.33
N MET A 103 12.84 11.49 -7.23
CA MET A 103 12.79 11.23 -8.66
C MET A 103 13.91 10.27 -9.05
N LEU A 104 13.56 9.02 -9.35
CA LEU A 104 14.52 7.98 -9.71
C LEU A 104 15.29 8.38 -10.99
N PRO A 105 16.63 8.17 -11.04
CA PRO A 105 17.45 8.50 -12.21
C PRO A 105 17.34 7.43 -13.32
N PHE A 106 16.23 6.70 -13.33
CA PHE A 106 15.88 5.66 -14.29
C PHE A 106 14.36 5.52 -14.34
N ASN A 107 13.85 5.06 -15.47
CA ASN A 107 12.44 4.74 -15.63
C ASN A 107 12.21 3.28 -15.27
N THR A 108 11.09 3.01 -14.62
CA THR A 108 10.61 1.64 -14.38
C THR A 108 9.09 1.64 -14.52
N ASP A 109 8.56 0.56 -15.10
CA ASP A 109 7.11 0.31 -15.14
C ASP A 109 6.63 -0.41 -13.87
N ALA A 110 7.54 -0.63 -12.92
CA ALA A 110 7.22 -1.29 -11.66
C ALA A 110 6.35 -0.38 -10.79
N HIS A 111 5.26 -0.96 -10.28
CA HIS A 111 4.50 -0.38 -9.18
C HIS A 111 4.62 -1.31 -7.99
N ILE A 112 5.40 -0.90 -7.00
CA ILE A 112 5.78 -1.75 -5.87
C ILE A 112 5.61 -0.95 -4.58
N VAL A 113 5.00 -1.56 -3.58
CA VAL A 113 4.73 -0.96 -2.28
C VAL A 113 5.31 -1.86 -1.20
N GLY A 114 6.22 -1.33 -0.38
CA GLY A 114 6.74 -1.98 0.81
C GLY A 114 6.13 -1.37 2.07
N LEU A 115 5.46 -2.21 2.86
CA LEU A 115 4.85 -1.85 4.13
C LEU A 115 5.52 -2.61 5.27
N SER A 116 6.25 -1.88 6.12
CA SER A 116 6.74 -2.41 7.40
C SER A 116 5.61 -2.99 8.27
N LYS A 117 5.86 -4.12 8.93
CA LYS A 117 4.95 -4.65 9.95
C LYS A 117 5.15 -4.02 11.33
N LYS A 118 6.19 -3.19 11.52
CA LYS A 118 6.47 -2.48 12.77
C LYS A 118 5.43 -1.40 13.07
N TYR A 119 4.84 -0.83 12.02
CA TYR A 119 3.90 0.29 12.13
C TYR A 119 2.50 -0.16 11.75
N ALA A 120 1.51 0.29 12.51
CA ALA A 120 0.12 -0.03 12.26
C ALA A 120 -0.40 0.78 11.06
N ILE A 121 -1.15 0.11 10.20
CA ILE A 121 -1.84 0.72 9.07
C ILE A 121 -3.27 0.17 9.01
N SER A 122 -4.23 1.02 8.64
CA SER A 122 -5.62 0.59 8.49
C SER A 122 -5.79 -0.33 7.28
N SER A 123 -5.96 -1.63 7.54
CA SER A 123 -6.10 -2.67 6.52
C SER A 123 -7.31 -2.45 5.60
N ALA A 124 -8.39 -1.85 6.11
CA ALA A 124 -9.60 -1.57 5.33
C ALA A 124 -9.35 -0.50 4.26
N LEU A 125 -8.67 0.60 4.61
CA LEU A 125 -8.35 1.66 3.64
C LEU A 125 -7.32 1.17 2.62
N ILE A 126 -6.31 0.45 3.08
CA ILE A 126 -5.29 -0.09 2.20
C ILE A 126 -5.87 -1.12 1.22
N GLY A 127 -6.78 -1.97 1.68
CA GLY A 127 -7.44 -2.95 0.80
C GLY A 127 -8.16 -2.28 -0.37
N GLU A 128 -8.82 -1.14 -0.14
CA GLU A 128 -9.46 -0.36 -1.21
C GLU A 128 -8.43 0.17 -2.21
N TYR A 129 -7.34 0.78 -1.73
CA TYR A 129 -6.26 1.28 -2.60
C TYR A 129 -5.57 0.17 -3.39
N MET A 130 -5.35 -1.00 -2.79
CA MET A 130 -4.76 -2.16 -3.46
C MET A 130 -5.64 -2.65 -4.61
N LEU A 131 -6.96 -2.75 -4.39
CA LEU A 131 -7.91 -3.15 -5.43
C LEU A 131 -7.96 -2.15 -6.59
N VAL A 132 -7.95 -0.85 -6.28
CA VAL A 132 -7.98 0.22 -7.29
C VAL A 132 -6.72 0.22 -8.14
N ASN A 133 -5.56 -0.08 -7.57
CA ASN A 133 -4.27 -0.07 -8.26
C ASN A 133 -3.86 -1.45 -8.83
N ASP A 134 -4.73 -2.47 -8.75
CA ASP A 134 -4.45 -3.85 -9.14
C ASP A 134 -3.13 -4.40 -8.56
N LEU A 135 -2.94 -4.13 -7.26
CA LEU A 135 -1.79 -4.62 -6.50
C LEU A 135 -2.10 -5.99 -5.88
N GLU A 136 -1.15 -6.91 -5.98
CA GLU A 136 -1.18 -8.21 -5.31
C GLU A 136 -0.03 -8.31 -4.30
N GLN A 137 -0.26 -9.02 -3.21
CA GLN A 137 0.79 -9.29 -2.24
C GLN A 137 1.77 -10.31 -2.82
N ILE A 138 3.07 -10.01 -2.72
CA ILE A 138 4.11 -10.92 -3.17
C ILE A 138 4.44 -11.89 -2.04
N SER A 139 4.43 -13.19 -2.37
CA SER A 139 4.91 -14.21 -1.44
C SER A 139 6.41 -14.06 -1.27
N LEU A 140 6.83 -13.72 -0.06
CA LEU A 140 8.23 -13.61 0.32
C LEU A 140 8.69 -14.95 0.94
N GLU A 141 9.89 -15.37 0.61
CA GLU A 141 10.47 -16.60 1.15
C GLU A 141 11.03 -16.39 2.57
N GLY A 142 11.20 -17.48 3.33
CA GLY A 142 11.82 -17.43 4.66
C GLY A 142 11.11 -16.48 5.64
N SER A 143 11.90 -15.76 6.45
CA SER A 143 11.41 -14.87 7.51
C SER A 143 11.20 -13.41 7.08
N PHE A 144 11.31 -13.08 5.78
CA PHE A 144 11.05 -11.71 5.31
C PHE A 144 9.60 -11.30 5.56
N SER A 145 8.68 -12.25 5.36
CA SER A 145 7.26 -12.03 5.58
C SER A 145 6.94 -11.65 7.03
N ASP A 146 7.80 -11.94 8.01
CA ASP A 146 7.61 -11.56 9.41
C ASP A 146 7.89 -10.07 9.66
N ASN A 147 8.69 -9.42 8.83
CA ASN A 147 9.19 -8.07 9.07
C ASN A 147 8.46 -6.98 8.27
N PHE A 148 8.04 -7.30 7.05
CA PHE A 148 7.35 -6.37 6.16
C PHE A 148 6.49 -7.14 5.15
N SER A 149 5.67 -6.42 4.41
CA SER A 149 4.88 -6.96 3.29
C SER A 149 5.20 -6.16 2.03
N ILE A 150 5.39 -6.85 0.92
CA ILE A 150 5.54 -6.22 -0.39
C ILE A 150 4.34 -6.53 -1.24
N TYR A 151 3.86 -5.51 -1.94
CA TYR A 151 2.81 -5.60 -2.93
C TYR A 151 3.36 -5.08 -4.24
N ALA A 152 2.94 -5.67 -5.35
CA ALA A 152 3.28 -5.17 -6.67
C ALA A 152 2.09 -5.27 -7.60
N ARG A 153 2.12 -4.55 -8.71
CA ARG A 153 1.08 -4.70 -9.73
C ARG A 153 1.02 -6.15 -10.20
N ARG A 154 -0.19 -6.64 -10.44
CA ARG A 154 -0.43 -8.02 -10.88
C ARG A 154 0.49 -8.42 -12.03
N GLY A 155 1.18 -9.54 -11.88
CA GLY A 155 2.14 -10.06 -12.87
C GLY A 155 3.56 -9.47 -12.77
N GLN A 156 3.83 -8.55 -11.84
CA GLN A 156 5.17 -8.00 -11.58
C GLN A 156 5.88 -8.67 -10.38
N GLY A 157 5.33 -9.79 -9.86
CA GLY A 157 5.89 -10.47 -8.70
C GLY A 157 7.34 -10.93 -8.87
N SER A 158 7.71 -11.43 -10.04
CA SER A 158 9.08 -11.88 -10.33
C SER A 158 10.10 -10.72 -10.29
N ILE A 159 9.79 -9.58 -10.92
CA ILE A 159 10.61 -8.35 -10.86
C ILE A 159 10.78 -7.89 -9.41
N THR A 160 9.71 -7.99 -8.63
CA THR A 160 9.69 -7.57 -7.23
C THR A 160 10.53 -8.48 -6.33
N GLN A 161 10.57 -9.79 -6.61
CA GLN A 161 11.45 -10.71 -5.88
C GLN A 161 12.93 -10.41 -6.14
N TYR A 162 13.29 -9.96 -7.35
CA TYR A 162 14.68 -9.57 -7.66
C TYR A 162 15.15 -8.33 -6.89
N ILE A 163 14.24 -7.50 -6.37
CA ILE A 163 14.61 -6.38 -5.48
C ILE A 163 15.24 -6.91 -4.19
N LEU A 164 14.84 -8.10 -3.76
CA LEU A 164 15.39 -8.77 -2.59
C LEU A 164 16.64 -9.59 -2.94
N ASP A 165 17.56 -9.02 -3.72
CA ASP A 165 18.81 -9.68 -4.13
C ASP A 165 19.65 -10.07 -2.89
N PRO A 166 20.08 -11.34 -2.76
CA PRO A 166 20.96 -11.83 -1.69
C PRO A 166 22.16 -10.96 -1.34
N ALA A 167 22.78 -10.30 -2.32
CA ALA A 167 23.92 -9.43 -2.07
C ALA A 167 23.58 -8.17 -1.25
N ALA A 168 22.33 -7.72 -1.27
CA ALA A 168 21.84 -6.52 -0.58
C ALA A 168 20.81 -6.81 0.53
N MET A 169 20.48 -8.09 0.77
CA MET A 169 19.34 -8.51 1.61
C MET A 169 19.39 -7.98 3.04
N ALA A 170 20.55 -7.91 3.69
CA ALA A 170 20.62 -7.41 5.08
C ALA A 170 20.17 -5.95 5.18
N PHE A 171 20.76 -5.07 4.37
CA PHE A 171 20.39 -3.66 4.32
C PHE A 171 18.94 -3.45 3.88
N ILE A 172 18.52 -4.13 2.80
CA ILE A 172 17.16 -4.01 2.26
C ILE A 172 16.13 -4.47 3.28
N THR A 173 16.41 -5.54 4.03
CA THR A 173 15.51 -6.04 5.08
C THR A 173 15.39 -5.04 6.22
N ASP A 174 16.51 -4.53 6.72
CA ASP A 174 16.50 -3.53 7.78
C ASP A 174 15.79 -2.24 7.36
N TYR A 175 16.00 -1.82 6.11
CA TYR A 175 15.31 -0.68 5.54
C TYR A 175 13.79 -0.92 5.43
N CYS A 176 13.36 -2.01 4.80
CA CYS A 176 11.93 -2.35 4.63
C CYS A 176 11.21 -2.60 5.97
N LYS A 177 11.93 -3.11 6.98
CA LYS A 177 11.40 -3.29 8.33
C LYS A 177 11.11 -1.97 9.03
N ASN A 178 11.81 -0.89 8.69
CA ASN A 178 11.70 0.39 9.39
C ASN A 178 11.04 1.49 8.56
N ASN A 179 10.60 1.22 7.33
CA ASN A 179 10.10 2.27 6.44
C ASN A 179 8.90 1.80 5.62
N PHE A 180 7.98 2.73 5.35
CA PHE A 180 7.02 2.59 4.26
C PHE A 180 7.59 3.23 3.01
N TRP A 181 7.52 2.50 1.89
CA TRP A 181 8.02 2.99 0.62
C TRP A 181 7.18 2.50 -0.55
N GLU A 182 7.16 3.28 -1.62
CA GLU A 182 6.46 2.95 -2.85
C GLU A 182 7.23 3.43 -4.04
N ILE A 183 7.42 2.55 -5.03
CA ILE A 183 7.93 2.88 -6.35
C ILE A 183 6.74 2.93 -7.29
N PHE A 184 6.58 4.05 -7.98
CA PHE A 184 5.52 4.25 -8.94
C PHE A 184 6.02 5.14 -10.08
N ASN A 185 6.11 4.55 -11.28
CA ASN A 185 6.80 5.15 -12.43
C ASN A 185 8.26 5.48 -12.09
N ASN A 186 8.71 6.71 -12.38
CA ASN A 186 10.04 7.20 -12.08
C ASN A 186 10.15 7.86 -10.69
N LYS A 187 9.26 7.52 -9.75
CA LYS A 187 9.23 8.13 -8.41
C LYS A 187 9.29 7.07 -7.33
N MET A 188 10.01 7.38 -6.27
CA MET A 188 9.95 6.65 -5.01
C MET A 188 9.41 7.56 -3.92
N TYR A 189 8.32 7.14 -3.29
CA TYR A 189 7.71 7.79 -2.14
C TYR A 189 8.13 7.07 -0.87
N ILE A 190 8.46 7.83 0.16
CA ILE A 190 8.90 7.30 1.45
C ILE A 190 8.29 8.16 2.54
N ILE A 191 7.80 7.51 3.60
CA ILE A 191 7.14 8.20 4.70
C ILE A 191 7.98 8.16 5.93
N ASN A 192 8.11 9.32 6.55
CA ASN A 192 8.43 9.45 7.96
C ASN A 192 7.19 9.98 8.68
N ASP A 193 6.46 9.06 9.32
CA ASP A 193 5.27 9.38 10.12
C ASP A 193 5.72 9.73 11.54
N PRO A 194 5.18 10.77 12.20
CA PRO A 194 5.53 11.14 13.57
C PRO A 194 5.53 9.96 14.55
N ASN A 195 4.68 8.97 14.31
CA ASN A 195 4.58 7.74 15.10
C ASN A 195 5.74 6.75 14.86
N GLN A 196 6.61 7.02 13.89
CA GLN A 196 7.71 6.13 13.47
C GLN A 196 9.06 6.45 14.14
N GLY A 197 9.20 7.59 14.83
CA GLY A 197 10.40 8.05 15.56
C GLY A 197 11.32 8.99 14.76
N ASP A 198 12.25 9.68 15.45
CA ASP A 198 13.06 10.78 14.90
C ASP A 198 13.86 10.41 13.63
N GLY A 199 13.53 11.10 12.52
CA GLY A 199 14.02 10.81 11.16
C GLY A 199 15.00 11.85 10.62
N MET A 200 16.24 11.86 11.12
CA MET A 200 17.26 12.81 10.64
C MET A 200 18.36 12.17 9.75
N LEU A 201 18.34 10.85 9.53
CA LEU A 201 19.24 10.12 8.59
C LEU A 201 18.49 9.50 7.39
N PHE A 202 17.33 10.06 7.06
CA PHE A 202 16.34 9.39 6.21
C PHE A 202 16.69 9.46 4.72
N LEU A 203 17.17 10.60 4.22
CA LEU A 203 17.41 10.80 2.79
C LEU A 203 18.59 9.99 2.28
N ASP A 204 19.76 10.05 2.95
CA ASP A 204 20.95 9.30 2.55
C ASP A 204 20.71 7.78 2.57
N THR A 205 20.05 7.27 3.61
CA THR A 205 19.67 5.85 3.70
C THR A 205 18.73 5.45 2.56
N SER A 206 17.82 6.35 2.18
CA SER A 206 16.89 6.12 1.07
C SER A 206 17.57 6.13 -0.30
N LEU A 207 18.56 7.00 -0.49
CA LEU A 207 19.40 7.00 -1.69
C LEU A 207 20.20 5.71 -1.81
N GLU A 208 20.75 5.21 -0.70
CA GLU A 208 21.43 3.92 -0.65
C GLU A 208 20.48 2.78 -0.99
N PHE A 209 19.24 2.80 -0.48
CA PHE A 209 18.20 1.84 -0.89
C PHE A 209 17.92 1.89 -2.39
N VAL A 210 17.72 3.07 -2.98
CA VAL A 210 17.56 3.21 -4.43
C VAL A 210 18.76 2.63 -5.18
N ARG A 211 19.98 2.86 -4.71
CA ARG A 211 21.21 2.33 -5.31
C ARG A 211 21.24 0.81 -5.33
N GLN A 212 20.81 0.18 -4.24
CA GLN A 212 20.80 -1.29 -4.08
C GLN A 212 19.74 -1.96 -4.95
N ILE A 213 18.55 -1.36 -5.08
CA ILE A 213 17.44 -1.97 -5.84
C ILE A 213 17.47 -1.64 -7.34
N LYS A 214 18.16 -0.57 -7.75
CA LYS A 214 18.25 -0.11 -9.14
C LYS A 214 18.58 -1.24 -10.13
N PRO A 215 19.55 -2.15 -9.88
CA PRO A 215 19.86 -3.23 -10.82
C PRO A 215 18.68 -4.18 -11.09
N ALA A 216 17.80 -4.41 -10.10
CA ALA A 216 16.61 -5.24 -10.27
C ALA A 216 15.52 -4.56 -11.11
N LEU A 217 15.41 -3.23 -10.99
CA LEU A 217 14.37 -2.43 -11.65
C LEU A 217 14.68 -2.07 -13.10
N ILE A 218 15.95 -2.12 -13.52
CA ILE A 218 16.41 -1.78 -14.88
C ILE A 218 16.60 -3.02 -15.76
N LYS A 219 16.69 -4.22 -15.19
CA LYS A 219 16.85 -5.45 -15.99
C LYS A 219 15.69 -5.59 -16.98
N PRO A 220 15.96 -5.68 -18.31
CA PRO A 220 14.90 -5.90 -19.28
C PRO A 220 14.18 -7.20 -18.96
N THR A 221 12.86 -7.19 -19.02
CA THR A 221 12.00 -8.38 -18.89
C THR A 221 12.14 -9.29 -20.11
N SER A 222 13.36 -9.69 -20.48
CA SER A 222 13.58 -10.81 -21.36
C SER A 222 13.66 -12.06 -20.48
N ILE A 223 12.51 -12.73 -20.34
CA ILE A 223 12.29 -14.18 -20.07
C ILE A 223 10.95 -14.26 -19.35
N GLN A 224 9.87 -14.41 -20.11
CA GLN A 224 8.69 -15.26 -19.83
C GLN A 224 7.72 -15.17 -21.01
N LYS A 225 8.20 -15.61 -22.18
CA LYS A 225 7.36 -16.23 -23.21
C LYS A 225 8.04 -17.54 -23.57
N THR A 226 7.91 -18.53 -22.71
CA THR A 226 7.98 -19.93 -23.13
C THR A 226 6.57 -20.46 -23.01
N THR A 227 5.91 -20.43 -24.16
CA THR A 227 4.85 -21.37 -24.53
C THR A 227 5.21 -22.78 -24.07
N SER A 228 4.32 -23.39 -23.30
CA SER A 228 4.04 -24.83 -23.29
C SER A 228 2.63 -25.04 -22.78
#